data_AF-A0A016T2N4-F1
#
_entry.id   AF-A0A016T2N4-F1
#
_cell.length_a   1.000
_cell.length_b   1.000
_cell.length_c   1.000
_cell.angle_alpha   90.00
_cell.angle_beta   90.00
_cell.angle_gamma   90.00
#
_symmetry.space_group_name_H-M   'P 1'
#
loop_
_entity.id
_entity.type
_entity.pdbx_description
1 polymer ?
#
loop_
_entity_poly.entity_id
_entity_poly.type
_entity_poly.pdbx_seq_one_letter_code
_entity_poly.pdbx_strand_id
1 'polypeptide(L)'
;MKHLPHSGELKQVNVKVFQQESKRPSMVLTINKRKELEKDILDLAREFIGKEVCIDWPILKMGMVDSFWAEGNKYTRQDSGEVTAMALDAEEQEVMKSMLYSQKERMLSRYAIDVKEANTIVFVRRFVGVTYVVEGGVLRPQKQWAGPQVAVPVLLPLLVTNVNVEGGVSLRDIPVSEAYPKHSKVFAMLPSWEGFGYPALVDMVDPEGRVRLTVSIWPSVDLSPVRNDYDSLSLQWMNSFDAGRKIGVDGRLLSRITGTVFLIIERNTGEEETSRTQEKINIGLSLKLSKRNQEVADYTRRLENGYWQYSMLCVQLLNSYKNNLEPFNMLSLGQLG
;
A
#
# COMPACT_ATOMS: atom_id res chain seq x y z
N MET A 1 -11.73 12.80 -17.96
CA MET A 1 -11.62 11.84 -19.10
C MET A 1 -11.11 12.46 -20.40
N LYS A 2 -11.22 13.79 -20.64
CA LYS A 2 -10.83 14.41 -21.94
C LYS A 2 -9.33 14.41 -22.26
N HIS A 3 -8.47 14.07 -21.30
CA HIS A 3 -7.01 14.15 -21.47
C HIS A 3 -6.39 13.03 -22.33
N LEU A 4 -7.12 11.94 -22.59
CA LEU A 4 -6.66 10.85 -23.44
C LEU A 4 -7.71 10.56 -24.52
N PRO A 5 -7.31 10.29 -25.78
CA PRO A 5 -8.23 9.86 -26.81
C PRO A 5 -8.68 8.42 -26.52
N HIS A 6 -9.99 8.22 -26.41
CA HIS A 6 -10.59 6.92 -26.08
C HIS A 6 -11.93 6.71 -26.80
N SER A 7 -12.32 5.46 -26.91
CA SER A 7 -13.65 5.02 -27.38
C SER A 7 -14.37 4.27 -26.26
N GLY A 8 -15.70 4.39 -26.19
CA GLY A 8 -16.52 3.76 -25.17
C GLY A 8 -17.45 2.72 -25.78
N GLU A 9 -17.52 1.53 -25.20
CA GLU A 9 -18.43 0.46 -25.61
C GLU A 9 -18.96 -0.29 -24.37
N LEU A 10 -20.23 -0.68 -24.36
CA LEU A 10 -20.79 -1.52 -23.29
C LEU A 10 -20.36 -2.98 -23.49
N LYS A 11 -19.58 -3.52 -22.56
CA LYS A 11 -19.12 -4.92 -22.59
C LYS A 11 -19.29 -5.61 -21.25
N GLN A 12 -19.47 -6.92 -21.31
CA GLN A 12 -19.45 -7.78 -20.14
C GLN A 12 -18.01 -8.23 -19.86
N VAL A 13 -17.35 -7.55 -18.93
CA VAL A 13 -15.93 -7.80 -18.55
C VAL A 13 -15.77 -8.09 -17.05
N ASN A 14 -16.87 -8.43 -16.36
CA ASN A 14 -16.88 -8.84 -14.96
C ASN A 14 -16.12 -7.89 -14.00
N VAL A 15 -16.24 -6.57 -14.22
CA VAL A 15 -15.52 -5.55 -13.44
C VAL A 15 -15.75 -5.74 -11.94
N LYS A 16 -14.68 -5.71 -11.16
CA LYS A 16 -14.68 -5.85 -9.70
C LYS A 16 -14.37 -4.51 -9.02
N VAL A 17 -15.40 -3.68 -8.89
CA VAL A 17 -15.31 -2.41 -8.13
C VAL A 17 -15.36 -2.65 -6.61
N PHE A 18 -16.15 -3.64 -6.18
CA PHE A 18 -16.32 -4.00 -4.76
C PHE A 18 -15.76 -5.41 -4.48
N GLN A 19 -16.42 -6.18 -3.63
CA GLN A 19 -15.97 -7.52 -3.23
C GLN A 19 -16.24 -8.58 -4.30
N GLN A 20 -17.25 -8.38 -5.14
CA GLN A 20 -17.68 -9.33 -6.17
C GLN A 20 -17.63 -8.71 -7.55
N GLU A 21 -17.49 -9.56 -8.55
CA GLU A 21 -17.53 -9.19 -9.97
C GLU A 21 -18.94 -8.78 -10.39
N SER A 22 -19.03 -7.77 -11.24
CA SER A 22 -20.30 -7.35 -11.82
C SER A 22 -20.83 -8.40 -12.79
N LYS A 23 -22.10 -8.77 -12.64
CA LYS A 23 -22.83 -9.60 -13.61
C LYS A 23 -23.43 -8.82 -14.77
N ARG A 24 -23.40 -7.49 -14.71
CA ARG A 24 -23.97 -6.59 -15.72
C ARG A 24 -22.87 -6.00 -16.60
N PRO A 25 -23.18 -5.64 -17.87
CA PRO A 25 -22.22 -4.95 -18.73
C PRO A 25 -21.78 -3.62 -18.11
N SER A 26 -20.51 -3.29 -18.33
CA SER A 26 -19.88 -2.05 -17.88
C SER A 26 -19.44 -1.23 -19.10
N MET A 27 -19.39 0.09 -18.97
CA MET A 27 -18.85 0.96 -20.00
C MET A 27 -17.33 0.79 -20.04
N VAL A 28 -16.82 0.10 -21.06
CA VAL A 28 -15.40 -0.13 -21.26
C VAL A 28 -14.83 0.99 -22.11
N LEU A 29 -13.77 1.64 -21.62
CA LEU A 29 -13.06 2.69 -22.32
C LEU A 29 -11.80 2.08 -22.97
N THR A 30 -11.78 1.97 -24.29
CA THR A 30 -10.59 1.53 -25.04
C THR A 30 -9.74 2.75 -25.37
N ILE A 31 -8.47 2.73 -24.96
CA ILE A 31 -7.52 3.80 -25.28
C ILE A 31 -7.12 3.70 -26.75
N ASN A 32 -7.26 4.80 -27.49
CA ASN A 32 -6.94 4.86 -28.91
C ASN A 32 -5.43 5.06 -29.12
N LYS A 33 -4.92 4.69 -30.31
CA LYS A 33 -3.54 4.99 -30.72
C LYS A 33 -3.26 6.48 -30.66
N ARG A 34 -2.10 6.84 -30.12
CA ARG A 34 -1.63 8.22 -30.00
C ARG A 34 -0.42 8.40 -30.91
N LYS A 35 -0.57 9.22 -31.95
CA LYS A 35 0.50 9.51 -32.94
C LYS A 35 1.78 10.03 -32.30
N GLU A 36 1.68 10.76 -31.18
CA GLU A 36 2.84 11.26 -30.45
C GLU A 36 3.72 10.17 -29.83
N LEU A 37 3.17 8.96 -29.65
CA LEU A 37 3.86 7.78 -29.14
C LEU A 37 4.34 6.85 -30.27
N GLU A 38 4.07 7.16 -31.53
CA GLU A 38 4.55 6.44 -32.72
C GLU A 38 5.96 6.90 -33.10
N LYS A 39 6.89 6.80 -32.15
CA LYS A 39 8.32 7.11 -32.32
C LYS A 39 9.15 5.94 -31.83
N ASP A 40 10.45 5.96 -32.15
CA ASP A 40 11.39 5.01 -31.57
C ASP A 40 11.42 5.11 -30.03
N ILE A 41 11.55 3.98 -29.36
CA ILE A 41 11.48 3.91 -27.90
C ILE A 41 12.62 4.70 -27.26
N LEU A 42 13.80 4.70 -27.87
CA LEU A 42 14.94 5.47 -27.36
C LEU A 42 14.66 6.97 -27.38
N ASP A 43 14.03 7.47 -28.44
CA ASP A 43 13.65 8.88 -28.55
C ASP A 43 12.55 9.26 -27.58
N LEU A 44 11.57 8.38 -27.35
CA LEU A 44 10.58 8.56 -26.29
C LEU A 44 11.24 8.58 -24.92
N ALA A 45 12.19 7.68 -24.64
CA ALA A 45 12.90 7.65 -23.38
C ALA A 45 13.69 8.96 -23.14
N ARG A 46 14.37 9.48 -24.16
CA ARG A 46 15.05 10.79 -24.12
C ARG A 46 14.07 11.93 -23.87
N GLU A 47 12.90 11.89 -24.51
CA GLU A 47 11.90 12.92 -24.40
C GLU A 47 11.24 12.94 -23.03
N PHE A 48 10.95 11.78 -22.43
CA PHE A 48 10.11 11.66 -21.24
C PHE A 48 10.89 11.51 -19.93
N ILE A 49 12.05 10.84 -19.92
CA ILE A 49 12.80 10.63 -18.67
C ILE A 49 13.17 11.98 -18.04
N GLY A 50 12.84 12.14 -16.75
CA GLY A 50 13.03 13.37 -16.00
C GLY A 50 11.99 14.46 -16.28
N LYS A 51 10.99 14.23 -17.14
CA LYS A 51 9.85 15.14 -17.29
C LYS A 51 8.72 14.83 -16.32
N GLU A 52 8.01 15.89 -15.96
CA GLU A 52 6.77 15.80 -15.19
C GLU A 52 5.63 15.31 -16.09
N VAL A 53 4.91 14.30 -15.59
CA VAL A 53 3.77 13.67 -16.25
C VAL A 53 2.64 13.48 -15.24
N CYS A 54 1.46 13.13 -15.75
CA CYS A 54 0.32 12.73 -14.95
C CYS A 54 -0.02 11.26 -15.21
N ILE A 55 -0.27 10.52 -14.13
CA ILE A 55 -0.59 9.09 -14.10
C ILE A 55 -1.95 8.85 -13.44
N ASP A 56 -2.40 7.59 -13.33
CA ASP A 56 -3.67 7.20 -12.70
C ASP A 56 -4.93 7.78 -13.40
N TRP A 57 -4.89 7.97 -14.73
CA TRP A 57 -6.08 8.38 -15.50
C TRP A 57 -7.28 7.45 -15.21
N PRO A 58 -8.49 7.99 -14.97
CA PRO A 58 -8.91 9.37 -15.18
C PRO A 58 -8.67 10.33 -14.01
N ILE A 59 -8.27 9.82 -12.83
CA ILE A 59 -7.99 10.62 -11.63
C ILE A 59 -6.50 10.94 -11.61
N LEU A 60 -6.14 11.96 -12.37
CA LEU A 60 -4.74 12.28 -12.64
C LEU A 60 -3.97 12.65 -11.37
N LYS A 61 -2.79 12.06 -11.23
CA LYS A 61 -1.80 12.39 -10.20
C LYS A 61 -0.47 12.72 -10.83
N MET A 62 0.20 13.72 -10.29
CA MET A 62 1.50 14.16 -10.77
C MET A 62 2.57 13.10 -10.46
N GLY A 63 3.50 12.93 -11.40
CA GLY A 63 4.67 12.09 -11.25
C GLY A 63 5.80 12.54 -12.16
N MET A 64 6.98 11.98 -11.96
CA MET A 64 8.15 12.21 -12.80
C MET A 64 8.64 10.90 -13.36
N VAL A 65 8.91 10.86 -14.66
CA VAL A 65 9.34 9.62 -15.32
C VAL A 65 10.79 9.29 -14.94
N ASP A 66 11.00 8.05 -14.54
CA ASP A 66 12.29 7.55 -14.06
C ASP A 66 12.98 6.68 -15.11
N SER A 67 12.27 5.68 -15.65
CA SER A 67 12.83 4.74 -16.61
C SER A 67 11.76 4.08 -17.48
N PHE A 68 12.19 3.47 -18.59
CA PHE A 68 11.33 2.75 -19.54
C PHE A 68 11.78 1.31 -19.71
N TRP A 69 10.86 0.38 -19.81
CA TRP A 69 11.11 -1.01 -20.17
C TRP A 69 10.30 -1.33 -21.43
N ALA A 70 10.99 -1.64 -22.51
CA ALA A 70 10.39 -1.89 -23.83
C ALA A 70 11.35 -2.68 -24.73
N GLU A 71 10.79 -3.53 -25.59
CA GLU A 71 11.55 -4.28 -26.61
C GLU A 71 12.73 -5.09 -26.06
N GLY A 72 12.62 -5.59 -24.83
CA GLY A 72 13.69 -6.34 -24.17
C GLY A 72 14.83 -5.46 -23.62
N ASN A 73 14.67 -4.14 -23.60
CA ASN A 73 15.64 -3.19 -23.08
C ASN A 73 15.05 -2.33 -21.95
N LYS A 74 15.92 -1.95 -21.01
CA LYS A 74 15.72 -0.93 -19.99
C LYS A 74 16.41 0.35 -20.42
N TYR A 75 15.67 1.46 -20.40
CA TYR A 75 16.16 2.78 -20.70
C TYR A 75 16.20 3.61 -19.42
N THR A 76 17.39 4.07 -19.05
CA THR A 76 17.65 4.88 -17.86
C THR A 76 18.55 6.05 -18.21
N ARG A 77 18.39 7.17 -17.51
CA ARG A 77 19.35 8.28 -17.55
C ARG A 77 20.54 7.95 -16.65
N GLN A 78 21.74 7.97 -17.20
CA GLN A 78 22.97 7.85 -16.42
C GLN A 78 23.37 9.19 -15.78
N ASP A 79 24.36 9.17 -14.88
CA ASP A 79 24.89 10.36 -14.22
C ASP A 79 25.47 11.39 -15.21
N SER A 80 25.89 10.94 -16.39
CA SER A 80 26.32 11.80 -17.50
C SER A 80 25.18 12.62 -18.13
N GLY A 81 23.93 12.33 -17.78
CA GLY A 81 22.72 12.95 -18.34
C GLY A 81 22.19 12.28 -19.60
N GLU A 82 22.95 11.35 -20.20
CA GLU A 82 22.55 10.63 -21.41
C GLU A 82 21.61 9.45 -21.07
N VAL A 83 20.65 9.19 -21.95
CA VAL A 83 19.74 8.03 -21.84
C VAL A 83 20.34 6.86 -22.60
N THR A 84 20.62 5.77 -21.88
CA THR A 84 21.20 4.55 -22.44
C THR A 84 20.21 3.40 -22.42
N ALA A 85 20.27 2.54 -23.43
CA ALA A 85 19.56 1.27 -23.46
C ALA A 85 20.46 0.16 -22.91
N MET A 86 19.95 -0.61 -21.96
CA MET A 86 20.57 -1.82 -21.44
C MET A 86 19.66 -3.01 -21.72
N ALA A 87 20.20 -4.11 -22.23
CA ALA A 87 19.41 -5.32 -22.45
C ALA A 87 18.93 -5.89 -21.10
N LEU A 88 17.65 -6.22 -21.03
CA LEU A 88 17.06 -6.93 -19.89
C LEU A 88 17.54 -8.38 -19.92
N ASP A 89 17.88 -8.92 -18.76
CA ASP A 89 18.18 -10.35 -18.64
C ASP A 89 16.91 -11.22 -18.79
N ALA A 90 17.08 -12.55 -18.80
CA ALA A 90 15.96 -13.47 -19.01
C ALA A 90 14.91 -13.40 -17.88
N GLU A 91 15.33 -13.14 -16.64
CA GLU A 91 14.42 -13.02 -15.49
C GLU A 91 13.64 -11.71 -15.56
N GLU A 92 14.33 -10.60 -15.84
CA GLU A 92 13.75 -9.28 -16.00
C GLU A 92 12.76 -9.22 -17.19
N GLN A 93 13.02 -9.95 -18.27
CA GLN A 93 12.09 -10.07 -19.39
C GLN A 93 10.78 -10.77 -18.98
N GLU A 94 10.86 -11.84 -18.19
CA GLU A 94 9.66 -12.51 -17.66
C GLU A 94 8.91 -11.62 -16.66
N VAL A 95 9.64 -10.88 -15.82
CA VAL A 95 9.07 -9.86 -14.92
C VAL A 95 8.35 -8.78 -15.73
N MET A 96 8.93 -8.29 -16.82
CA MET A 96 8.32 -7.29 -17.69
C MET A 96 7.01 -7.80 -18.30
N LYS A 97 6.98 -9.02 -18.83
CA LYS A 97 5.77 -9.65 -19.38
C LYS A 97 4.68 -9.79 -18.33
N SER A 98 5.05 -10.27 -17.14
CA SER A 98 4.15 -10.40 -15.99
C SER A 98 3.58 -9.05 -15.55
N MET A 99 4.42 -8.01 -15.48
CA MET A 99 3.99 -6.65 -15.14
C MET A 99 3.05 -6.07 -16.20
N LEU A 100 3.34 -6.24 -17.50
CA LEU A 100 2.48 -5.77 -18.59
C LEU A 100 1.09 -6.40 -18.49
N TYR A 101 1.04 -7.72 -18.30
CA TYR A 101 -0.20 -8.45 -18.12
C TYR A 101 -0.95 -7.98 -16.88
N SER A 102 -0.28 -7.90 -15.73
CA SER A 102 -0.86 -7.45 -14.46
C SER A 102 -1.42 -6.03 -14.54
N GLN A 103 -0.72 -5.10 -15.21
CA GLN A 103 -1.21 -3.73 -15.38
C GLN A 103 -2.41 -3.66 -16.31
N LYS A 104 -2.41 -4.38 -17.45
CA LYS A 104 -3.56 -4.46 -18.36
C LYS A 104 -4.78 -5.04 -17.66
N GLU A 105 -4.60 -6.16 -16.97
CA GLU A 105 -5.67 -6.84 -16.23
C GLU A 105 -6.23 -5.95 -15.11
N ARG A 106 -5.37 -5.26 -14.36
CA ARG A 106 -5.80 -4.31 -13.32
C ARG A 106 -6.61 -3.16 -13.91
N MET A 107 -6.20 -2.61 -15.04
CA MET A 107 -6.93 -1.52 -15.70
C MET A 107 -8.31 -1.98 -16.19
N LEU A 108 -8.40 -3.18 -16.76
CA LEU A 108 -9.66 -3.73 -17.26
C LEU A 108 -10.59 -4.15 -16.12
N SER A 109 -10.12 -5.03 -15.22
CA SER A 109 -10.92 -5.63 -14.16
C SER A 109 -11.38 -4.63 -13.10
N ARG A 110 -10.59 -3.58 -12.80
CA ARG A 110 -10.92 -2.61 -11.75
C ARG A 110 -11.59 -1.35 -12.29
N TYR A 111 -11.15 -0.87 -13.45
CA TYR A 111 -11.55 0.44 -13.98
C TYR A 111 -12.31 0.37 -15.30
N ALA A 112 -12.49 -0.82 -15.89
CA ALA A 112 -13.06 -0.99 -17.22
C ALA A 112 -12.29 -0.21 -18.32
N ILE A 113 -10.97 -0.10 -18.17
CA ILE A 113 -10.11 0.59 -19.15
C ILE A 113 -9.31 -0.46 -19.91
N ASP A 114 -9.54 -0.54 -21.21
CA ASP A 114 -8.87 -1.47 -22.12
C ASP A 114 -7.70 -0.78 -22.83
N VAL A 115 -6.48 -1.27 -22.59
CA VAL A 115 -5.24 -0.79 -23.20
C VAL A 115 -4.64 -1.89 -24.06
N LYS A 116 -5.28 -2.15 -25.19
CA LYS A 116 -4.97 -3.27 -26.10
C LYS A 116 -3.47 -3.34 -26.46
N GLU A 117 -2.91 -2.24 -26.93
CA GLU A 117 -1.57 -2.17 -27.53
C GLU A 117 -0.51 -1.53 -26.62
N ALA A 118 -0.53 -1.83 -25.32
CA ALA A 118 0.59 -1.45 -24.47
C ALA A 118 1.69 -2.54 -24.48
N ASN A 119 2.85 -2.22 -25.05
CA ASN A 119 4.05 -3.07 -25.04
C ASN A 119 5.20 -2.46 -24.21
N THR A 120 4.99 -1.25 -23.69
CA THR A 120 5.99 -0.46 -22.97
C THR A 120 5.49 -0.16 -21.56
N ILE A 121 6.35 -0.43 -20.58
CA ILE A 121 6.16 0.00 -19.19
C ILE A 121 7.03 1.21 -18.93
N VAL A 122 6.46 2.22 -18.28
CA VAL A 122 7.16 3.39 -17.79
C VAL A 122 7.10 3.39 -16.27
N PHE A 123 8.26 3.53 -15.63
CA PHE A 123 8.37 3.68 -14.20
C PHE A 123 8.29 5.16 -13.85
N VAL A 124 7.33 5.49 -12.98
CA VAL A 124 7.05 6.88 -12.60
C VAL A 124 7.17 7.05 -11.09
N ARG A 125 7.93 8.06 -10.67
CA ARG A 125 8.04 8.47 -9.27
C ARG A 125 6.94 9.45 -8.96
N ARG A 126 6.03 9.07 -8.06
CA ARG A 126 4.89 9.90 -7.66
C ARG A 126 5.37 11.19 -7.00
N PHE A 127 4.62 12.27 -7.23
CA PHE A 127 4.78 13.50 -6.47
C PHE A 127 4.45 13.24 -4.99
N VAL A 128 5.34 13.63 -4.09
CA VAL A 128 5.16 13.47 -2.64
C VAL A 128 4.67 14.77 -2.03
N GLY A 129 5.25 15.89 -2.45
CA GLY A 129 4.95 17.21 -1.91
C GLY A 129 5.95 18.25 -2.37
N VAL A 130 5.89 19.42 -1.75
CA VAL A 130 6.89 20.48 -1.94
C VAL A 130 7.71 20.56 -0.67
N THR A 131 9.03 20.52 -0.82
CA THR A 131 9.98 20.80 0.26
C THR A 131 10.64 22.15 0.01
N TYR A 132 11.16 22.79 1.04
CA TYR A 132 11.95 24.01 0.91
C TYR A 132 13.42 23.69 1.15
N VAL A 133 14.28 24.14 0.23
CA VAL A 133 15.73 24.03 0.36
C VAL A 133 16.29 25.40 0.70
N VAL A 134 17.20 25.44 1.68
CA VAL A 134 17.89 26.69 2.05
C VAL A 134 19.04 26.91 1.08
N GLU A 135 18.96 27.97 0.28
CA GLU A 135 20.03 28.41 -0.61
C GLU A 135 20.31 29.89 -0.37
N GLY A 136 21.49 30.23 0.15
CA GLY A 136 21.88 31.62 0.40
C GLY A 136 20.97 32.37 1.37
N GLY A 137 20.47 31.71 2.41
CA GLY A 137 19.58 32.32 3.41
C GLY A 137 18.13 32.51 2.97
N VAL A 138 17.74 31.92 1.83
CA VAL A 138 16.37 31.92 1.32
C VAL A 138 15.89 30.47 1.15
N LEU A 139 14.66 30.20 1.61
CA LEU A 139 13.95 28.95 1.38
C LEU A 139 13.32 28.99 -0.01
N ARG A 140 13.81 28.11 -0.89
CA ARG A 140 13.27 27.92 -2.24
C ARG A 140 12.40 26.67 -2.31
N PRO A 141 11.18 26.76 -2.86
CA PRO A 141 10.31 25.60 -3.00
C PRO A 141 10.82 24.67 -4.09
N GLN A 142 11.00 23.41 -3.77
CA GLN A 142 11.39 22.34 -4.67
C GLN A 142 10.37 21.21 -4.62
N LYS A 143 9.92 20.73 -5.78
CA LYS A 143 9.05 19.56 -5.87
C LYS A 143 9.82 18.31 -5.43
N GLN A 144 9.23 17.58 -4.49
CA GLN A 144 9.74 16.33 -4.00
C GLN A 144 9.02 15.16 -4.66
N TRP A 145 9.81 14.22 -5.14
CA TRP A 145 9.34 12.99 -5.78
C TRP A 145 9.68 11.80 -4.90
N ALA A 146 8.91 10.73 -5.04
CA ALA A 146 9.24 9.47 -4.38
C ALA A 146 10.63 8.98 -4.79
N GLY A 147 11.27 8.18 -3.93
CA GLY A 147 12.55 7.56 -4.23
C GLY A 147 12.46 6.60 -5.43
N PRO A 148 13.57 6.37 -6.18
CA PRO A 148 13.59 5.46 -7.34
C PRO A 148 13.08 4.05 -7.03
N GLN A 149 13.34 3.54 -5.83
CA GLN A 149 12.90 2.23 -5.35
C GLN A 149 11.38 2.08 -5.20
N VAL A 150 10.62 3.19 -5.20
CA VAL A 150 9.15 3.21 -5.08
C VAL A 150 8.50 3.68 -6.39
N ALA A 151 9.23 3.66 -7.50
CA ALA A 151 8.67 3.98 -8.81
C ALA A 151 7.55 2.99 -9.16
N VAL A 152 6.42 3.50 -9.64
CA VAL A 152 5.27 2.68 -10.00
C VAL A 152 5.26 2.37 -11.49
N PRO A 153 4.97 1.12 -11.91
CA PRO A 153 4.85 0.78 -13.33
C PRO A 153 3.53 1.31 -13.90
N VAL A 154 3.62 2.00 -15.03
CA VAL A 154 2.48 2.58 -15.75
C VAL A 154 2.61 2.22 -17.24
N LEU A 155 1.50 1.89 -17.89
CA LEU A 155 1.49 1.63 -19.33
C LEU A 155 1.69 2.96 -20.08
N LEU A 156 2.63 3.00 -21.03
CA LEU A 156 2.96 4.21 -21.78
C LEU A 156 1.72 4.94 -22.38
N PRO A 157 0.72 4.27 -22.99
CA PRO A 157 -0.46 4.96 -23.53
C PRO A 157 -1.29 5.73 -22.50
N LEU A 158 -1.20 5.37 -21.21
CA LEU A 158 -1.93 6.00 -20.11
C LEU A 158 -1.22 7.22 -19.52
N LEU A 159 0.02 7.52 -19.92
CA LEU A 159 0.71 8.72 -19.47
C LEU A 159 0.09 9.96 -20.07
N VAL A 160 -0.29 10.92 -19.22
CA VAL A 160 -0.80 12.22 -19.68
C VAL A 160 0.29 13.26 -19.51
N THR A 161 0.59 14.00 -20.59
CA THR A 161 1.56 15.10 -20.61
C THR A 161 0.84 16.45 -20.64
N ASN A 162 1.58 17.51 -20.33
CA ASN A 162 1.17 18.90 -20.54
C ASN A 162 -0.17 19.28 -19.88
N VAL A 163 -0.42 18.79 -18.67
CA VAL A 163 -1.61 19.17 -17.90
C VAL A 163 -1.31 20.46 -17.14
N ASN A 164 -2.10 21.50 -17.40
CA ASN A 164 -2.09 22.69 -16.54
C ASN A 164 -2.71 22.33 -15.20
N VAL A 165 -1.86 22.12 -14.19
CA VAL A 165 -2.28 21.97 -12.81
C VAL A 165 -2.24 23.36 -12.18
N GLU A 166 -3.40 23.99 -12.03
CA GLU A 166 -3.52 25.21 -11.23
C GLU A 166 -3.23 24.85 -9.76
N GLY A 167 -2.00 25.10 -9.33
CA GLY A 167 -1.63 25.01 -7.93
C GLY A 167 -2.24 26.20 -7.19
N GLY A 168 -3.25 25.96 -6.35
CA GLY A 168 -3.90 27.01 -5.55
C GLY A 168 -3.01 27.70 -4.52
N VAL A 169 -1.74 27.29 -4.39
CA VAL A 169 -0.74 27.88 -3.50
C VAL A 169 0.40 28.42 -4.35
N SER A 170 0.57 29.74 -4.35
CA SER A 170 1.74 30.38 -4.95
C SER A 170 2.98 29.95 -4.17
N LEU A 171 3.82 29.12 -4.80
CA LEU A 171 5.13 28.76 -4.29
C LEU A 171 6.03 29.99 -4.46
N ARG A 172 6.42 30.61 -3.35
CA ARG A 172 7.30 31.78 -3.33
C ARG A 172 8.56 31.47 -2.54
N ASP A 173 9.60 32.22 -2.85
CA ASP A 173 10.83 32.23 -2.07
C ASP A 173 10.58 32.95 -0.74
N ILE A 174 11.03 32.34 0.36
CA ILE A 174 10.81 32.86 1.72
C ILE A 174 12.16 33.08 2.41
N PRO A 175 12.50 34.29 2.87
CA PRO A 175 13.71 34.50 3.67
C PRO A 175 13.69 33.63 4.93
N VAL A 176 14.84 33.08 5.34
CA VAL A 176 14.93 32.24 6.55
C VAL A 176 14.46 33.01 7.79
N SER A 177 14.69 34.33 7.85
CA SER A 177 14.23 35.20 8.93
C SER A 177 12.70 35.33 9.02
N GLU A 178 11.99 35.24 7.88
CA GLU A 178 10.53 35.25 7.83
C GLU A 178 9.96 33.88 8.18
N ALA A 179 10.60 32.81 7.72
CA ALA A 179 10.16 31.44 7.97
C ALA A 179 10.38 30.99 9.42
N TYR A 180 11.45 31.47 10.06
CA TYR A 180 11.81 31.15 11.43
C TYR A 180 11.91 32.43 12.27
N PRO A 181 10.77 33.07 12.59
CA PRO A 181 10.77 34.28 13.40
C PRO A 181 11.23 33.96 14.83
N LYS A 182 11.75 34.98 15.53
CA LYS A 182 12.19 34.86 16.92
C LYS A 182 11.07 34.29 17.80
N HIS A 183 11.43 33.37 18.69
CA HIS A 183 10.52 32.61 19.58
C HIS A 183 9.54 31.67 18.87
N SER A 184 9.72 31.40 17.58
CA SER A 184 9.00 30.30 16.92
C SER A 184 9.43 28.94 17.48
N LYS A 185 8.48 28.01 17.54
CA LYS A 185 8.68 26.65 18.02
C LYS A 185 9.10 25.78 16.84
N VAL A 186 10.24 25.13 16.95
CA VAL A 186 10.80 24.24 15.92
C VAL A 186 11.26 22.93 16.55
N PHE A 187 11.62 21.97 15.72
CA PHE A 187 12.29 20.75 16.15
C PHE A 187 13.71 20.74 15.61
N ALA A 188 14.68 20.33 16.44
CA ALA A 188 16.04 20.15 15.98
C ALA A 188 16.14 18.87 15.15
N MET A 189 16.47 19.00 13.86
CA MET A 189 16.46 17.89 12.89
C MET A 189 17.86 17.47 12.44
N LEU A 190 18.93 17.90 13.12
CA LEU A 190 20.30 17.51 12.81
C LEU A 190 20.57 16.09 13.33
N PRO A 191 20.71 15.06 12.47
CA PRO A 191 20.73 13.66 12.92
C PRO A 191 21.97 13.28 13.74
N SER A 192 23.07 13.99 13.56
CA SER A 192 24.33 13.76 14.28
C SER A 192 24.37 14.39 15.67
N TRP A 193 23.34 15.15 16.05
CA TRP A 193 23.31 15.89 17.31
C TRP A 193 22.38 15.21 18.33
N GLU A 194 22.80 15.19 19.60
CA GLU A 194 22.05 14.54 20.70
C GLU A 194 20.64 15.10 20.89
N GLY A 195 20.43 16.36 20.50
CA GLY A 195 19.12 17.00 20.54
C GLY A 195 18.23 16.72 19.33
N PHE A 196 18.55 15.74 18.47
CA PHE A 196 17.68 15.35 17.35
C PHE A 196 16.26 14.98 17.83
N GLY A 197 15.25 15.57 17.20
CA GLY A 197 13.84 15.37 17.55
C GLY A 197 13.36 16.17 18.76
N TYR A 198 14.23 16.89 19.48
CA TYR A 198 13.80 17.71 20.62
C TYR A 198 13.16 19.03 20.17
N PRO A 199 12.15 19.52 20.91
CA PRO A 199 11.58 20.84 20.68
C PRO A 199 12.58 21.93 21.04
N ALA A 200 12.56 23.00 20.25
CA ALA A 200 13.46 24.13 20.36
C ALA A 200 12.74 25.45 20.07
N LEU A 201 13.31 26.54 20.58
CA LEU A 201 12.89 27.90 20.29
C LEU A 201 13.95 28.62 19.47
N VAL A 202 13.51 29.39 18.48
CA VAL A 202 14.39 30.22 17.67
C VAL A 202 14.82 31.45 18.44
N ASP A 203 16.12 31.62 18.65
CA ASP A 203 16.68 32.79 19.34
C ASP A 203 17.03 33.92 18.36
N MET A 204 17.67 33.54 17.26
CA MET A 204 18.19 34.46 16.25
C MET A 204 18.39 33.74 14.92
N VAL A 205 18.26 34.49 13.83
CA VAL A 205 18.66 34.06 12.49
C VAL A 205 19.84 34.92 12.05
N ASP A 206 20.97 34.29 11.78
CA ASP A 206 22.17 34.96 11.26
C ASP A 206 21.95 35.37 9.79
N PRO A 207 22.63 36.44 9.28
CA PRO A 207 22.48 36.90 7.90
C PRO A 207 22.80 35.84 6.83
N GLU A 208 23.59 34.83 7.19
CA GLU A 208 23.97 33.69 6.36
C GLU A 208 22.87 32.60 6.28
N GLY A 209 21.75 32.79 6.97
CA GLY A 209 20.64 31.83 7.01
C GLY A 209 20.78 30.74 8.06
N ARG A 210 21.72 30.88 9.01
CA ARG A 210 21.85 29.95 10.15
C ARG A 210 20.88 30.33 11.25
N VAL A 211 20.12 29.36 11.74
CA VAL A 211 19.15 29.57 12.83
C VAL A 211 19.77 29.10 14.15
N ARG A 212 19.84 29.99 15.14
CA ARG A 212 20.28 29.65 16.50
C ARG A 212 19.07 29.25 17.34
N LEU A 213 19.24 28.15 18.05
CA LEU A 213 18.16 27.47 18.76
C LEU A 213 18.50 27.28 20.23
N THR A 214 17.54 27.57 21.10
CA THR A 214 17.54 27.10 22.49
C THR A 214 16.71 25.82 22.55
N VAL A 215 17.35 24.70 22.87
CA VAL A 215 16.73 23.36 22.81
C VAL A 215 16.44 22.86 24.22
N SER A 216 15.24 22.33 24.43
CA SER A 216 14.82 21.74 25.70
C SER A 216 15.03 20.23 25.66
N ILE A 217 16.15 19.77 26.20
CA ILE A 217 16.51 18.35 26.27
C ILE A 217 15.94 17.74 27.55
N TRP A 218 15.33 16.56 27.43
CA TRP A 218 14.78 15.79 28.54
C TRP A 218 15.66 14.54 28.76
N PRO A 219 15.72 13.98 29.97
CA PRO A 219 16.42 12.72 30.21
C PRO A 219 15.73 11.61 29.41
N SER A 220 16.48 10.87 28.59
CA SER A 220 15.98 9.66 27.95
C SER A 220 15.99 8.49 28.94
N VAL A 221 14.91 7.70 28.98
CA VAL A 221 14.88 6.44 29.72
C VAL A 221 15.65 5.38 28.92
N ASP A 222 16.57 4.67 29.57
CA ASP A 222 17.25 3.53 28.95
C ASP A 222 16.30 2.33 28.85
N LEU A 223 15.95 1.95 27.62
CA LEU A 223 15.11 0.80 27.30
C LEU A 223 15.93 -0.46 26.99
N SER A 224 17.26 -0.40 27.10
CA SER A 224 18.15 -1.55 26.87
C SER A 224 17.79 -2.79 27.72
N PRO A 225 17.40 -2.66 29.01
CA PRO A 225 16.97 -3.83 29.80
C PRO A 225 15.75 -4.52 29.20
N VAL A 226 14.73 -3.75 28.80
CA VAL A 226 13.51 -4.28 28.17
C VAL A 226 13.81 -4.92 26.82
N ARG A 227 14.76 -4.35 26.08
CA ARG A 227 15.20 -4.89 24.78
C ARG A 227 15.97 -6.21 24.93
N ASN A 228 16.85 -6.30 25.92
CA ASN A 228 17.64 -7.50 26.19
C ASN A 228 16.74 -8.65 26.66
N ASP A 229 15.74 -8.33 27.48
CA ASP A 229 14.80 -9.30 28.01
C ASP A 229 13.56 -9.49 27.11
N TYR A 230 13.53 -8.86 25.93
CA TYR A 230 12.35 -8.83 25.06
C TYR A 230 11.84 -10.23 24.75
N ASP A 231 12.71 -11.17 24.39
CA ASP A 231 12.30 -12.53 24.06
C ASP A 231 11.64 -13.24 25.26
N SER A 232 12.12 -12.96 26.48
CA SER A 232 11.56 -13.51 27.71
C SER A 232 10.22 -12.88 28.11
N LEU A 233 10.06 -11.58 27.81
CA LEU A 233 8.85 -10.79 28.10
C LEU A 233 7.78 -10.95 27.00
N SER A 234 8.20 -11.34 25.80
CA SER A 234 7.34 -11.48 24.64
C SER A 234 6.43 -12.71 24.75
N LEU A 235 5.25 -12.59 24.16
CA LEU A 235 4.34 -13.72 24.05
C LEU A 235 4.97 -14.80 23.16
N GLN A 236 5.01 -16.02 23.68
CA GLN A 236 5.42 -17.19 22.90
C GLN A 236 4.34 -17.56 21.90
N TRP A 237 4.72 -17.60 20.63
CA TRP A 237 3.87 -17.95 19.51
C TRP A 237 4.13 -19.39 19.06
N MET A 238 3.08 -20.11 18.71
CA MET A 238 3.17 -21.47 18.17
C MET A 238 2.32 -21.61 16.91
N ASN A 239 2.65 -22.55 16.04
CA ASN A 239 1.87 -22.83 14.83
C ASN A 239 0.56 -23.58 15.17
N SER A 240 -0.34 -23.72 14.18
CA SER A 240 -1.61 -24.44 14.35
C SER A 240 -1.45 -25.88 14.84
N PHE A 241 -0.38 -26.56 14.44
CA PHE A 241 -0.13 -27.97 14.77
C PHE A 241 0.25 -28.12 16.24
N ASP A 242 1.18 -27.31 16.73
CA ASP A 242 1.63 -27.32 18.12
C ASP A 242 0.53 -26.85 19.07
N ALA A 243 -0.24 -25.82 18.67
CA ALA A 243 -1.42 -25.38 19.43
C ALA A 243 -2.47 -26.50 19.52
N GLY A 244 -2.74 -27.17 18.40
CA GLY A 244 -3.67 -28.30 18.34
C GLY A 244 -3.22 -29.45 19.23
N ARG A 245 -1.93 -29.80 19.21
CA ARG A 245 -1.34 -30.83 20.06
C ARG A 245 -1.50 -30.53 21.55
N LYS A 246 -1.34 -29.28 21.96
CA LYS A 246 -1.51 -28.88 23.38
C LYS A 246 -2.96 -29.00 23.88
N ILE A 247 -3.94 -28.80 23.01
CA ILE A 247 -5.37 -28.87 23.36
C ILE A 247 -5.95 -30.27 23.06
N GLY A 248 -5.21 -31.11 22.33
CA GLY A 248 -5.64 -32.42 21.86
C GLY A 248 -6.72 -32.32 20.78
N VAL A 249 -6.58 -31.39 19.84
CA VAL A 249 -7.52 -31.17 18.73
C VAL A 249 -6.79 -31.08 17.40
N ASP A 250 -7.47 -31.48 16.32
CA ASP A 250 -6.93 -31.32 14.97
C ASP A 250 -6.76 -29.83 14.60
N GLY A 251 -5.72 -29.51 13.83
CA GLY A 251 -5.42 -28.15 13.40
C GLY A 251 -6.54 -27.50 12.59
N ARG A 252 -7.34 -28.29 11.84
CA ARG A 252 -8.49 -27.76 11.09
C ARG A 252 -9.62 -27.34 12.02
N LEU A 253 -9.89 -28.14 13.06
CA LEU A 253 -10.89 -27.82 14.07
C LEU A 253 -10.48 -26.54 14.83
N LEU A 254 -9.22 -26.47 15.24
CA LEU A 254 -8.65 -25.28 15.88
C LEU A 254 -8.81 -24.05 14.98
N SER A 255 -8.49 -24.14 13.68
CA SER A 255 -8.68 -23.02 12.75
C SER A 255 -10.15 -22.64 12.54
N ARG A 256 -11.11 -23.56 12.67
CA ARG A 256 -12.54 -23.25 12.56
C ARG A 256 -13.05 -22.54 13.81
N ILE A 257 -12.78 -23.10 14.98
CA ILE A 257 -13.27 -22.58 16.26
C ILE A 257 -12.64 -21.24 16.61
N THR A 258 -11.36 -21.03 16.27
CA THR A 258 -10.71 -19.72 16.42
C THR A 258 -11.22 -18.68 15.44
N GLY A 259 -11.96 -19.07 14.39
CA GLY A 259 -12.61 -18.18 13.44
C GLY A 259 -14.08 -17.91 13.79
N THR A 260 -14.92 -17.79 12.77
CA THR A 260 -16.37 -17.62 12.89
C THR A 260 -17.08 -18.91 12.51
N VAL A 261 -17.91 -19.44 13.40
CA VAL A 261 -18.72 -20.65 13.17
C VAL A 261 -20.16 -20.28 13.45
N PHE A 262 -21.02 -20.33 12.45
CA PHE A 262 -22.43 -19.99 12.61
C PHE A 262 -23.25 -21.26 12.82
N LEU A 263 -23.98 -21.35 13.93
CA LEU A 263 -25.08 -22.28 14.09
C LEU A 263 -26.33 -21.67 13.45
N ILE A 264 -27.00 -22.46 12.60
CA ILE A 264 -28.31 -22.11 12.05
C ILE A 264 -29.35 -22.79 12.93
N ILE A 265 -30.21 -22.01 13.57
CA ILE A 265 -31.32 -22.54 14.37
C ILE A 265 -32.55 -22.58 13.46
N GLU A 266 -32.94 -23.78 13.02
CA GLU A 266 -34.19 -23.98 12.31
C GLU A 266 -35.34 -24.03 13.33
N ARG A 267 -36.14 -22.97 13.39
CA ARG A 267 -37.38 -22.99 14.16
C ARG A 267 -38.46 -23.67 13.33
N ASN A 268 -38.88 -24.88 13.74
CA ASN A 268 -40.11 -25.51 13.24
C ASN A 268 -41.33 -24.84 13.90
N THR A 269 -41.62 -23.60 13.51
CA THR A 269 -42.96 -23.03 13.71
C THR A 269 -43.72 -23.27 12.41
N GLY A 270 -44.65 -24.21 12.44
CA GLY A 270 -45.61 -24.37 11.37
C GLY A 270 -46.49 -23.13 11.33
N GLU A 271 -46.15 -22.19 10.45
CA GLU A 271 -47.06 -21.26 9.75
C GLU A 271 -46.23 -20.22 8.97
N GLU A 272 -46.63 -20.06 7.71
CA GLU A 272 -46.38 -18.94 6.77
C GLU A 272 -44.99 -18.78 6.14
N GLU A 273 -44.94 -19.07 4.82
CA GLU A 273 -43.79 -19.09 3.92
C GLU A 273 -43.20 -17.73 3.53
N THR A 274 -43.47 -16.65 4.25
CA THR A 274 -42.97 -15.32 3.87
C THR A 274 -42.04 -14.77 4.93
N SER A 275 -40.74 -14.94 4.69
CA SER A 275 -39.59 -14.39 5.45
C SER A 275 -38.98 -15.32 6.51
N ARG A 276 -38.50 -16.50 6.10
CA ARG A 276 -37.57 -17.31 6.93
C ARG A 276 -36.22 -16.61 7.10
N THR A 277 -36.13 -15.68 8.04
CA THR A 277 -34.84 -15.18 8.50
C THR A 277 -34.24 -16.26 9.40
N GLN A 278 -33.43 -17.15 8.81
CA GLN A 278 -32.68 -18.15 9.58
C GLN A 278 -31.85 -17.44 10.65
N GLU A 279 -32.14 -17.71 11.92
CA GLU A 279 -31.38 -17.15 13.03
C GLU A 279 -30.00 -17.80 13.05
N LYS A 280 -28.95 -16.98 12.91
CA LYS A 280 -27.56 -17.43 12.87
C LYS A 280 -26.83 -16.94 14.11
N ILE A 281 -26.37 -17.86 14.95
CA ILE A 281 -25.59 -17.56 16.15
C ILE A 281 -24.13 -17.92 15.90
N ASN A 282 -23.22 -16.95 16.08
CA ASN A 282 -21.79 -17.23 15.99
C ASN A 282 -21.29 -17.87 17.29
N ILE A 283 -20.88 -19.13 17.20
CA ILE A 283 -20.21 -19.90 18.27
C ILE A 283 -18.70 -20.01 18.04
N GLY A 284 -18.15 -19.28 17.07
CA GLY A 284 -16.70 -19.17 16.90
C GLY A 284 -16.13 -18.11 17.83
N LEU A 285 -14.94 -18.35 18.37
CA LEU A 285 -14.23 -17.42 19.25
C LEU A 285 -13.83 -16.12 18.54
N SER A 286 -13.91 -16.07 17.21
CA SER A 286 -13.69 -14.87 16.39
C SER A 286 -12.33 -14.21 16.58
N LEU A 287 -11.33 -14.99 16.99
CA LEU A 287 -9.94 -14.56 17.16
C LEU A 287 -9.26 -14.34 15.81
N LYS A 288 -9.64 -15.16 14.82
CA LYS A 288 -9.13 -15.16 13.45
C LYS A 288 -10.22 -14.75 12.46
N LEU A 289 -10.10 -13.56 11.88
CA LEU A 289 -11.04 -13.03 10.89
C LEU A 289 -10.37 -12.96 9.51
N SER A 290 -10.12 -14.13 8.91
CA SER A 290 -9.33 -14.25 7.67
C SER A 290 -9.90 -13.49 6.48
N LYS A 291 -11.23 -13.45 6.32
CA LYS A 291 -11.90 -12.69 5.26
C LYS A 291 -11.72 -11.17 5.39
N ARG A 292 -11.55 -10.68 6.62
CA ARG A 292 -11.34 -9.25 6.92
C ARG A 292 -9.87 -8.91 7.11
N ASN A 293 -8.98 -9.89 7.00
CA ASN A 293 -7.56 -9.78 7.35
C ASN A 293 -7.34 -9.16 8.73
N GLN A 294 -8.11 -9.62 9.72
CA GLN A 294 -8.06 -9.13 11.10
C GLN A 294 -7.68 -10.26 12.05
N GLU A 295 -6.95 -9.89 13.10
CA GLU A 295 -6.52 -10.75 14.19
C GLU A 295 -6.85 -10.09 15.53
N VAL A 296 -7.02 -10.90 16.56
CA VAL A 296 -7.15 -10.42 17.93
C VAL A 296 -5.78 -10.43 18.59
N ALA A 297 -5.34 -9.25 19.04
CA ALA A 297 -4.06 -9.03 19.71
C ALA A 297 -3.87 -10.02 20.87
N ASP A 298 -2.63 -10.42 21.12
CA ASP A 298 -2.22 -11.36 22.17
C ASP A 298 -2.78 -12.79 22.06
N TYR A 299 -3.70 -13.09 21.14
CA TYR A 299 -4.28 -14.42 20.94
C TYR A 299 -3.81 -15.06 19.63
N THR A 300 -3.98 -14.36 18.53
CA THR A 300 -3.67 -14.87 17.19
C THR A 300 -2.83 -13.87 16.42
N ARG A 301 -1.92 -14.36 15.59
CA ARG A 301 -1.08 -13.55 14.72
C ARG A 301 -1.02 -14.13 13.32
N ARG A 302 -1.20 -13.30 12.30
CA ARG A 302 -1.03 -13.67 10.90
C ARG A 302 0.37 -13.27 10.43
N LEU A 303 1.13 -14.23 9.95
CA LEU A 303 2.44 -14.01 9.35
C LEU A 303 2.29 -13.50 7.90
N GLU A 304 3.34 -12.86 7.39
CA GLU A 304 3.38 -12.33 6.01
C GLU A 304 3.18 -13.43 4.95
N ASN A 305 3.68 -14.64 5.22
CA ASN A 305 3.47 -15.82 4.39
C ASN A 305 2.03 -16.39 4.45
N GLY A 306 1.14 -15.77 5.23
CA GLY A 306 -0.27 -16.14 5.34
C GLY A 306 -0.60 -17.20 6.38
N TYR A 307 0.39 -17.79 7.05
CA TYR A 307 0.17 -18.74 8.13
C TYR A 307 -0.29 -18.04 9.43
N TRP A 308 -0.98 -18.78 10.27
CA TRP A 308 -1.49 -18.30 11.56
C TRP A 308 -0.69 -18.89 12.71
N GLN A 309 -0.37 -18.04 13.67
CA GLN A 309 0.24 -18.37 14.94
C GLN A 309 -0.73 -18.09 16.08
N TYR A 310 -0.56 -18.84 17.17
CA TYR A 310 -1.39 -18.80 18.36
C TYR A 310 -0.50 -18.60 19.57
N SER A 311 -0.90 -17.74 20.48
CA SER A 311 -0.18 -17.55 21.74
C SER A 311 -0.57 -18.62 22.77
N MET A 312 0.16 -18.66 23.88
CA MET A 312 -0.26 -19.45 25.05
C MET A 312 -1.61 -19.00 25.62
N LEU A 313 -1.94 -17.72 25.56
CA LEU A 313 -3.25 -17.18 26.01
C LEU A 313 -4.39 -17.74 25.16
N CYS A 314 -4.19 -17.90 23.85
CA CYS A 314 -5.15 -18.56 22.98
C CYS A 314 -5.34 -20.02 23.31
N VAL A 315 -4.26 -20.74 23.65
CA VAL A 315 -4.36 -22.14 24.08
C VAL A 315 -5.14 -22.28 25.37
N GLN A 316 -4.89 -21.41 26.35
CA GLN A 316 -5.63 -21.39 27.62
C GLN A 316 -7.12 -21.10 27.38
N LEU A 317 -7.43 -20.07 26.59
CA LEU A 317 -8.82 -19.72 26.23
C LEU A 317 -9.53 -20.88 25.51
N LEU A 318 -8.87 -21.52 24.56
CA LEU A 318 -9.42 -22.67 23.84
C LEU A 318 -9.66 -23.86 24.77
N ASN A 319 -8.78 -24.10 25.75
CA ASN A 319 -8.96 -25.17 26.71
C ASN A 319 -10.16 -24.89 27.65
N SER A 320 -10.31 -23.65 28.11
CA SER A 320 -11.49 -23.21 28.86
C SER A 320 -12.77 -23.34 28.02
N TYR A 321 -12.72 -22.96 26.74
CA TYR A 321 -13.84 -23.08 25.81
C TYR A 321 -14.24 -24.54 25.58
N LYS A 322 -13.26 -25.43 25.38
CA LYS A 322 -13.45 -26.88 25.23
C LYS A 322 -14.12 -27.50 26.46
N ASN A 323 -13.72 -27.11 27.66
CA ASN A 323 -14.25 -27.68 28.91
C ASN A 323 -15.66 -27.18 29.25
N ASN A 324 -16.04 -25.98 28.79
CA ASN A 324 -17.34 -25.37 29.13
C ASN A 324 -18.45 -25.61 28.10
N LEU A 325 -18.16 -26.14 26.92
CA LEU A 325 -19.13 -26.32 25.84
C LEU A 325 -19.15 -27.75 25.30
N GLU A 326 -20.22 -28.50 25.62
CA GLU A 326 -20.51 -29.82 25.03
C GLU A 326 -20.51 -29.86 23.47
N PRO A 327 -20.96 -28.83 22.73
CA PRO A 327 -20.93 -28.83 21.26
C PRO A 327 -19.53 -28.92 20.64
N PHE A 328 -18.47 -28.65 21.42
CA PHE A 328 -17.09 -28.79 20.97
C PHE A 328 -16.79 -30.24 20.56
N ASN A 329 -17.39 -31.21 21.26
CA ASN A 329 -17.26 -32.63 20.94
C ASN A 329 -18.03 -33.00 19.66
N MET A 330 -19.22 -32.40 19.42
CA MET A 330 -19.99 -32.62 18.18
C MET A 330 -19.28 -32.09 16.93
N LEU A 331 -18.61 -30.93 17.04
CA LEU A 331 -17.78 -30.38 15.97
C LEU A 331 -16.52 -31.23 15.70
N SER A 332 -15.98 -31.88 16.73
CA SER A 332 -14.83 -32.79 16.59
C SER A 332 -15.18 -34.12 15.90
N LEU A 333 -16.43 -34.57 16.03
CA LEU A 333 -16.95 -35.81 15.45
C LEU A 333 -17.52 -35.64 14.03
N GLY A 334 -17.50 -34.42 13.47
CA GLY A 334 -18.01 -34.14 12.13
C GLY A 334 -19.53 -34.31 11.97
N GLN A 335 -20.29 -34.28 13.07
CA GLN A 335 -21.73 -34.57 13.08
C GLN A 335 -22.64 -33.37 12.81
N LEU A 336 -22.06 -32.18 12.60
CA LEU A 336 -22.79 -30.98 12.18
C LEU A 336 -22.42 -30.69 10.71
N GLY A 337 -23.25 -31.22 9.81
CA GLY A 337 -23.19 -31.00 8.36
C GLY A 337 -23.84 -29.69 7.95
#